data_AF-A0A143BJ47-F1
#
_entry.id   AF-A0A143BJ47-F1
#
_cell.length_a   1.000
_cell.length_b   1.000
_cell.length_c   1.000
_cell.angle_alpha   90.00
_cell.angle_beta   90.00
_cell.angle_gamma   90.00
#
_symmetry.space_group_name_H-M   'P 1'
#
loop_
_entity.id
_entity.type
_entity.pdbx_description
1 polymer ?
#
loop_
_entity_poly.entity_id
_entity_poly.type
_entity_poly.pdbx_seq_one_letter_code
_entity_poly.pdbx_strand_id
1 'polypeptide(L)' 'MTEMTFEQALNRLEEIVRILERNDLDLEQALKLFEEGIAHLRTAGASLKTVDARVQQLVEAVDGSFSVVELGA' A
#
# COMPACT_ATOMS: atom_id res chain seq x y z
N MET A 1 -8.54 -2.70 17.36
CA MET A 1 -8.95 -2.14 16.06
C MET A 1 -8.22 -2.98 15.03
N THR A 2 -8.94 -3.67 14.13
CA THR A 2 -8.34 -4.51 13.09
C THR A 2 -7.73 -3.62 12.02
N GLU A 3 -6.40 -3.60 11.94
CA GLU A 3 -5.69 -3.02 10.80
C GLU A 3 -6.09 -3.77 9.53
N MET A 4 -6.31 -3.03 8.45
CA MET A 4 -6.70 -3.58 7.16
C MET A 4 -5.49 -4.25 6.50
N THR A 5 -5.64 -5.47 5.99
CA THR A 5 -4.53 -6.16 5.31
C THR A 5 -4.25 -5.56 3.93
N PHE A 6 -3.08 -5.85 3.36
CA PHE A 6 -2.72 -5.43 2.01
C PHE A 6 -3.75 -5.91 0.98
N GLU A 7 -4.16 -7.18 1.06
CA GLU A 7 -5.14 -7.78 0.15
C GLU A 7 -6.50 -7.11 0.28
N GLN A 8 -6.91 -6.77 1.51
CA GLN A 8 -8.15 -6.03 1.74
C GLN A 8 -8.09 -4.62 1.13
N ALA A 9 -6.97 -3.92 1.27
CA ALA A 9 -6.76 -2.61 0.66
C ALA A 9 -6.80 -2.67 -0.87
N LEU A 10 -6.16 -3.68 -1.45
CA LEU A 10 -6.13 -3.89 -2.89
C LEU A 10 -7.53 -4.23 -3.43
N ASN A 11 -8.23 -5.19 -2.81
CA ASN A 11 -9.59 -5.57 -3.21
C ASN A 11 -10.55 -4.38 -3.16
N ARG A 12 -10.44 -3.54 -2.12
CA ARG A 12 -11.29 -2.34 -1.99
C ARG A 12 -10.95 -1.29 -3.05
N LEU A 13 -9.67 -1.11 -3.37
CA LEU A 13 -9.25 -0.20 -4.45
C LEU A 13 -9.82 -0.64 -5.81
N GLU A 14 -9.78 -1.94 -6.12
CA GLU A 14 -10.38 -2.49 -7.34
C GLU A 14 -11.89 -2.30 -7.41
N GLU A 15 -12.58 -2.40 -6.28
CA GLU A 15 -14.02 -2.13 -6.18
C GLU A 15 -14.31 -0.65 -6.43
N ILE A 16 -13.54 0.25 -5.82
CA ILE A 16 -13.64 1.71 -6.01
C ILE A 16 -13.47 2.06 -7.48
N VAL A 17 -12.44 1.51 -8.15
CA VAL A 17 -12.20 1.75 -9.58
C VAL A 17 -13.41 1.31 -10.41
N ARG A 18 -13.94 0.11 -10.15
CA ARG A 18 -15.14 -0.40 -10.85
C ARG A 18 -16.36 0.50 -10.64
N ILE A 19 -16.52 1.11 -9.46
CA ILE A 19 -17.63 2.03 -9.20
C ILE A 19 -17.41 3.36 -9.91
N LEU A 20 -16.20 3.91 -9.88
CA LEU A 20 -15.84 5.17 -10.53
C LEU A 20 -15.96 5.13 -12.06
N GLU A 21 -15.85 3.95 -12.67
CA GLU A 21 -16.05 3.75 -14.11
C GLU A 21 -17.53 3.78 -14.54
N ARG A 22 -18.48 3.80 -13.59
CA ARG A 22 -19.89 3.84 -13.92
C ARG A 22 -20.32 5.27 -14.28
N ASN A 23 -21.14 5.40 -15.34
CA ASN A 23 -21.64 6.68 -15.81
C ASN A 23 -22.81 7.26 -14.99
N ASP A 24 -23.27 6.55 -13.95
CA ASP A 24 -24.41 6.93 -13.10
C ASP A 24 -24.01 7.46 -11.71
N LEU A 25 -22.72 7.75 -11.52
CA LEU A 25 -22.19 8.18 -10.24
C LEU A 25 -22.31 9.71 -10.07
N ASP A 26 -22.84 10.15 -8.94
CA ASP A 26 -22.85 11.58 -8.62
C ASP A 26 -21.45 12.09 -8.24
N LEU A 27 -21.23 13.39 -8.39
CA LEU A 27 -19.93 14.02 -8.18
C LEU A 27 -19.44 13.91 -6.73
N GLU A 28 -20.34 13.97 -5.74
CA GLU A 28 -19.98 13.91 -4.32
C GLU A 28 -19.55 12.49 -3.94
N GLN A 29 -20.25 11.47 -4.45
CA GLN A 29 -19.90 10.07 -4.33
C GLN A 29 -18.58 9.77 -5.03
N ALA A 30 -18.36 10.30 -6.23
CA ALA A 30 -17.10 10.17 -6.94
C ALA A 30 -15.93 10.71 -6.12
N LEU A 31 -16.10 11.90 -5.51
CA LEU A 31 -15.08 12.51 -4.68
C LEU A 31 -14.79 11.67 -3.42
N LYS A 32 -15.81 11.20 -2.73
CA LYS A 32 -15.65 10.34 -1.54
C LYS A 32 -14.90 9.04 -1.87
N LEU A 33 -15.28 8.38 -2.97
CA LEU A 33 -14.62 7.16 -3.42
C LEU A 33 -13.16 7.41 -3.83
N PHE A 34 -12.89 8.56 -4.45
CA PHE A 34 -11.53 8.95 -4.80
C PHE A 34 -10.66 9.15 -3.54
N GLU A 35 -11.15 9.89 -2.54
CA GLU A 35 -10.47 10.08 -1.26
C GLU A 35 -10.20 8.74 -0.55
N GLU A 36 -11.19 7.86 -0.54
CA GLU A 36 -11.07 6.51 -0.01
C GLU A 36 -9.98 5.71 -0.75
N GLY A 37 -9.98 5.74 -2.08
CA GLY A 37 -8.99 5.06 -2.92
C GLY A 37 -7.57 5.54 -2.65
N ILE A 38 -7.37 6.85 -2.46
CA ILE A 38 -6.06 7.40 -2.12
C ILE A 38 -5.60 6.94 -0.72
N ALA A 39 -6.52 6.80 0.25
CA ALA A 39 -6.18 6.26 1.56
C ALA A 39 -5.73 4.80 1.47
N HIS A 40 -6.44 3.97 0.70
CA HIS A 40 -6.07 2.57 0.47
C HIS A 40 -4.74 2.42 -0.26
N LEU A 41 -4.49 3.26 -1.28
CA LEU A 41 -3.22 3.27 -2.00
C LEU A 41 -2.04 3.60 -1.08
N ARG A 42 -2.22 4.55 -0.14
CA ARG A 42 -1.19 4.87 0.86
C ARG A 42 -0.90 3.69 1.79
N THR A 43 -1.94 3.02 2.28
CA THR A 43 -1.80 1.85 3.16
C THR A 43 -1.10 0.70 2.43
N ALA A 44 -1.53 0.38 1.21
CA ALA A 44 -0.91 -0.66 0.39
C ALA A 44 0.57 -0.34 0.11
N GLY A 45 0.89 0.91 -0.26
CA GLY A 45 2.26 1.35 -0.49
C GLY A 45 3.15 1.28 0.77
N ALA A 46 2.60 1.57 1.95
CA ALA A 46 3.34 1.43 3.21
C ALA A 46 3.64 -0.04 3.54
N SER A 47 2.67 -0.94 3.28
CA SER A 47 2.86 -2.38 3.46
C SER A 47 3.95 -2.92 2.53
N LEU A 48 3.91 -2.55 1.24
CA LEU A 48 4.93 -2.94 0.26
C LEU A 48 6.32 -2.48 0.66
N LYS A 49 6.48 -1.20 1.07
CA LYS A 49 7.78 -0.69 1.56
C LYS A 49 8.34 -1.49 2.73
N THR A 50 7.47 -1.93 3.64
CA THR A 50 7.87 -2.73 4.80
C THR A 50 8.34 -4.12 4.37
N VAL A 51 7.64 -4.73 3.41
CA VAL A 51 8.02 -6.03 2.83
C VAL A 51 9.33 -5.91 2.07
N ASP A 52 9.48 -4.90 1.19
CA ASP A 52 10.69 -4.66 0.40
C ASP A 52 11.92 -4.50 1.28
N ALA A 53 11.83 -3.71 2.36
CA ALA A 53 12.92 -3.55 3.32
C ALA A 53 13.34 -4.89 3.94
N ARG A 54 12.37 -5.74 4.28
CA ARG A 54 12.64 -7.07 4.84
C ARG A 54 13.25 -8.01 3.80
N VAL A 55 12.80 -7.96 2.55
CA VAL A 55 13.39 -8.75 1.45
C VAL A 55 14.83 -8.32 1.24
N GLN A 56 15.11 -7.01 1.20
CA GLN A 56 16.46 -6.49 1.04
C GLN A 56 17.40 -6.99 2.14
N GLN A 57 16.97 -6.93 3.41
CA GLN A 57 17.74 -7.46 4.54
C GLN A 57 18.05 -8.96 4.40
N LEU A 58 17.08 -9.75 3.93
CA LEU A 58 17.28 -11.19 3.72
C LEU A 58 18.25 -11.47 2.58
N VAL A 59 18.17 -10.72 1.48
CA VAL A 59 19.10 -10.86 0.34
C VAL A 59 20.52 -10.47 0.75
N GLU A 60 20.70 -9.34 1.45
CA GLU A 60 22.00 -8.91 1.99
C GLU A 60 22.61 -9.97 2.93
N ALA A 61 21.78 -10.60 3.77
CA ALA A 61 22.22 -11.66 4.68
C ALA A 61 22.63 -12.95 3.95
N VAL A 62 21.97 -13.30 2.84
CA VAL A 62 22.30 -14.50 2.03
C VAL A 62 23.58 -14.30 1.23
N ASP A 63 23.80 -13.12 0.66
CA ASP A 63 25.01 -12.81 -0.11
C ASP A 63 26.24 -12.47 0.76
N GLY A 64 26.11 -12.51 2.09
CA GLY A 64 27.21 -12.24 3.03
C GLY A 64 27.69 -10.78 3.06
N SER A 65 27.01 -9.90 2.32
CA SER A 65 27.28 -8.47 2.27
C SER A 65 26.52 -7.77 3.40
N PHE A 66 27.13 -7.67 4.58
CA PHE A 66 26.64 -6.74 5.61
C PHE A 66 26.85 -5.30 5.11
N SER A 67 25.76 -4.59 4.80
CA SER A 67 25.82 -3.13 4.76
C SER A 67 25.94 -2.63 6.19
N VAL A 68 27.05 -1.95 6.50
CA VAL A 68 27.20 -1.25 7.78
C VAL A 68 26.17 -0.13 7.76
N VAL A 69 24.99 -0.37 8.33
CA VAL A 69 24.13 0.73 8.75
C VAL A 69 24.93 1.44 9.83
N GLU A 70 25.50 2.57 9.46
CA GLU A 70 26.26 3.44 10.34
C GLU A 70 25.33 3.80 11.50
N LEU A 71 25.52 3.12 12.63
CA LEU A 71 24.94 3.49 13.92
C LEU A 71 25.67 4.77 14.36
N GLY A 72 25.27 5.91 13.79
CA GLY A 72 25.69 7.24 14.21
C GLY A 72 24.46 8.15 14.29
N ALA A 73 24.21 8.91 15.34
CA ALA A 73 24.90 9.14 16.61
C ALA A 73 23.87 9.62 17.64
#